data_AF-W5YUY6-F1
#
_entry.id   AF-W5YUY6-F1
#
_cell.length_a   1.000
_cell.length_b   1.000
_cell.length_c   1.000
_cell.angle_alpha   90.00
_cell.angle_beta   90.00
_cell.angle_gamma   90.00
#
_symmetry.space_group_name_H-M   'P 1'
#
loop_
_entity.id
_entity.type
_entity.pdbx_description
1 polymer ?
#
loop_
_entity_poly.entity_id
_entity_poly.type
_entity_poly.pdbx_seq_one_letter_code
_entity_poly.pdbx_strand_id
1 'polypeptide(L)'
;MRQIQTDLWETDVESPFPGLTTHAYLLTRDDGNVLFYNTGHHHEIDRMAELGGVAHQLLSHQDELGETLVTIHQRFGATLGGHVREREVFAKIRDPDVLFDHRETILNNIEVIPTPGHTPGSTCFQVLSPSGKRYLFTGDTLFLSESGEWQAGYIKGVSDREELARSVRLLGTLTPDVVISSAYTGTSGFREETPDGWAGAIENALKRLG
;
A
#
# COMPACT_ATOMS: atom_id res chain seq x y z
N MET A 1 -13.12 -11.01 0.89
CA MET A 1 -13.13 -9.54 0.70
C MET A 1 -14.20 -8.94 1.60
N ARG A 2 -13.82 -8.00 2.45
CA ARG A 2 -14.72 -7.22 3.32
C ARG A 2 -14.74 -5.76 2.83
N GLN A 3 -15.92 -5.18 2.64
CA GLN A 3 -16.02 -3.78 2.27
C GLN A 3 -15.71 -2.88 3.48
N ILE A 4 -14.82 -1.90 3.30
CA ILE A 4 -14.37 -0.97 4.36
C ILE A 4 -14.65 0.50 4.04
N GLN A 5 -14.78 0.85 2.76
CA GLN A 5 -15.34 2.13 2.30
C GLN A 5 -16.30 1.85 1.13
N THR A 6 -16.99 2.87 0.62
CA THR A 6 -17.98 2.72 -0.46
C THR A 6 -17.43 2.02 -1.71
N ASP A 7 -16.16 2.21 -2.01
CA ASP A 7 -15.44 1.72 -3.19
C ASP A 7 -14.17 0.94 -2.82
N LEU A 8 -13.96 0.60 -1.54
CA LEU A 8 -12.75 -0.06 -1.07
C LEU A 8 -13.06 -1.33 -0.27
N TRP A 9 -12.39 -2.40 -0.65
CA TRP A 9 -12.49 -3.73 -0.03
C TRP A 9 -11.13 -4.18 0.44
N GLU A 10 -11.06 -4.91 1.55
CA GLU A 10 -9.84 -5.58 2.03
C GLU A 10 -9.99 -7.10 1.91
N THR A 11 -8.87 -7.80 1.70
CA THR A 11 -8.82 -9.26 1.75
C THR A 11 -8.99 -9.77 3.18
N ASP A 12 -9.21 -11.07 3.36
CA ASP A 12 -8.93 -11.71 4.64
C ASP A 12 -7.48 -11.45 5.10
N VAL A 13 -7.29 -11.54 6.41
CA VAL A 13 -6.00 -11.38 7.07
C VAL A 13 -5.00 -12.43 6.58
N GLU A 14 -3.78 -11.97 6.31
CA GLU A 14 -2.59 -12.82 6.16
C GLU A 14 -1.58 -12.51 7.27
N SER A 15 -0.83 -13.52 7.72
CA SER A 15 0.22 -13.34 8.73
C SER A 15 1.51 -13.99 8.21
N PRO A 16 2.35 -13.21 7.49
CA PRO A 16 3.57 -13.77 6.90
C PRO A 16 4.59 -14.18 7.97
N PHE A 17 4.56 -13.53 9.14
CA PHE A 17 5.36 -13.88 10.31
C PHE A 17 4.57 -13.66 11.61
N PRO A 18 4.89 -14.37 12.71
CA PRO A 18 4.24 -14.16 13.99
C PRO A 18 4.30 -12.70 14.45
N GLY A 19 3.13 -12.11 14.72
CA GLY A 19 3.01 -10.72 15.20
C GLY A 19 2.94 -9.67 14.10
N LEU A 20 2.95 -10.05 12.83
CA LEU A 20 2.69 -9.18 11.69
C LEU A 20 1.43 -9.64 10.95
N THR A 21 0.56 -8.70 10.66
CA THR A 21 -0.70 -8.92 9.95
C THR A 21 -0.73 -8.06 8.70
N THR A 22 -1.21 -8.59 7.58
CA THR A 22 -1.30 -7.87 6.31
C THR A 22 -2.66 -8.02 5.66
N HIS A 23 -3.00 -7.04 4.82
CA HIS A 23 -4.14 -7.07 3.90
C HIS A 23 -3.68 -6.59 2.52
N ALA A 24 -4.36 -7.06 1.47
CA ALA A 24 -4.42 -6.36 0.20
C ALA A 24 -5.76 -5.65 0.05
N TYR A 25 -5.81 -4.61 -0.78
CA TYR A 25 -6.99 -3.75 -0.89
C TYR A 25 -7.43 -3.58 -2.33
N LEU A 26 -8.70 -3.92 -2.62
CA LEU A 26 -9.30 -3.74 -3.94
C LEU A 26 -10.12 -2.45 -3.97
N LEU A 27 -9.66 -1.47 -4.73
CA LEU A 27 -10.41 -0.27 -5.09
C LEU A 27 -11.27 -0.56 -6.32
N THR A 28 -12.59 -0.54 -6.15
CA THR A 28 -13.56 -0.81 -7.23
C THR A 28 -13.89 0.46 -8.01
N ARG A 29 -13.83 0.41 -9.35
CA ARG A 29 -13.98 1.58 -10.22
C ARG A 29 -14.59 1.21 -11.57
N ASP A 30 -15.31 2.15 -12.19
CA ASP A 30 -15.91 1.95 -13.52
C ASP A 30 -14.87 1.79 -14.65
N ASP A 31 -13.68 2.37 -14.47
CA ASP A 31 -12.57 2.32 -15.43
C ASP A 31 -11.53 1.23 -15.11
N GLY A 32 -11.91 0.25 -14.28
CA GLY A 32 -11.11 -0.91 -13.94
C GLY A 32 -10.61 -0.88 -12.49
N ASN A 33 -10.78 -2.00 -11.80
CA ASN A 33 -10.39 -2.11 -10.40
C ASN A 33 -8.87 -2.11 -10.23
N VAL A 34 -8.42 -1.55 -9.11
CA VAL A 34 -7.00 -1.50 -8.72
C VAL A 34 -6.81 -2.29 -7.43
N LEU A 35 -5.95 -3.29 -7.45
CA LEU A 35 -5.50 -4.00 -6.27
C LEU A 35 -4.21 -3.35 -5.76
N PHE A 36 -4.25 -2.84 -4.53
CA PHE A 36 -3.06 -2.41 -3.80
C PHE A 36 -2.50 -3.59 -3.01
N TYR A 37 -1.18 -3.74 -3.07
CA TYR A 37 -0.42 -4.80 -2.42
C TYR A 37 -0.76 -6.19 -3.00
N ASN A 38 -0.48 -7.25 -2.23
CA ASN A 38 -0.69 -8.62 -2.66
C ASN A 38 -1.26 -9.49 -1.54
N THR A 39 -1.91 -10.59 -1.92
CA THR A 39 -2.41 -11.62 -0.99
C THR A 39 -2.00 -13.01 -1.48
N GLY A 40 -1.66 -13.91 -0.55
CA GLY A 40 -1.48 -15.34 -0.83
C GLY A 40 -2.80 -16.12 -0.99
N HIS A 41 -3.92 -15.53 -0.58
CA HIS A 41 -5.22 -16.20 -0.49
C HIS A 41 -5.92 -16.34 -1.85
N HIS A 42 -5.95 -17.55 -2.39
CA HIS A 42 -6.56 -17.81 -3.70
C HIS A 42 -8.10 -17.61 -3.68
N HIS A 43 -8.76 -17.86 -2.55
CA HIS A 43 -10.20 -17.60 -2.42
C HIS A 43 -10.54 -16.11 -2.45
N GLU A 44 -9.60 -15.25 -2.05
CA GLU A 44 -9.74 -13.80 -2.19
C GLU A 44 -9.63 -13.36 -3.65
N ILE A 45 -8.69 -13.96 -4.40
CA ILE A 45 -8.58 -13.78 -5.85
C ILE A 45 -9.88 -14.25 -6.55
N ASP A 46 -10.49 -15.36 -6.11
CA ASP A 46 -11.82 -15.77 -6.58
C ASP A 46 -12.87 -14.68 -6.33
N ARG A 47 -12.87 -14.12 -5.12
CA ARG A 47 -13.85 -13.11 -4.73
C ARG A 47 -13.68 -11.79 -5.49
N MET A 48 -12.45 -11.42 -5.87
CA MET A 48 -12.20 -10.27 -6.74
C MET A 48 -12.90 -10.40 -8.10
N ALA A 49 -13.04 -11.61 -8.65
CA ALA A 49 -13.75 -11.82 -9.91
C ALA A 49 -15.24 -11.44 -9.82
N GLU A 50 -15.86 -11.68 -8.67
CA GLU A 50 -17.25 -11.28 -8.39
C GLU A 50 -17.42 -9.76 -8.26
N LEU A 51 -16.33 -9.05 -7.96
CA LEU A 51 -16.29 -7.59 -7.81
C LEU A 51 -15.83 -6.86 -9.08
N GLY A 52 -15.75 -7.54 -10.22
CA GLY A 52 -15.32 -6.97 -11.50
C GLY A 52 -13.86 -7.24 -11.87
N GLY A 53 -13.15 -8.08 -11.12
CA GLY A 53 -11.77 -8.49 -11.41
C GLY A 53 -10.73 -7.47 -10.97
N VAL A 54 -9.52 -7.55 -11.56
CA VAL A 54 -8.37 -6.68 -11.26
C VAL A 54 -7.76 -6.21 -12.57
N ALA A 55 -7.84 -4.91 -12.88
CA ALA A 55 -7.22 -4.33 -14.07
C ALA A 55 -5.75 -3.94 -13.82
N HIS A 56 -5.46 -3.42 -12.63
CA HIS A 56 -4.12 -3.03 -12.22
C HIS A 56 -3.81 -3.59 -10.83
N GLN A 57 -2.57 -4.05 -10.64
CA GLN A 57 -2.04 -4.38 -9.32
C GLN A 57 -0.83 -3.48 -9.04
N LEU A 58 -0.87 -2.69 -7.97
CA LEU A 58 0.20 -1.76 -7.61
C LEU A 58 0.83 -2.21 -6.30
N LEU A 59 2.12 -2.57 -6.34
CA LEU A 59 2.87 -2.95 -5.15
C LEU A 59 3.61 -1.74 -4.58
N SER A 60 3.67 -1.68 -3.25
CA SER A 60 4.34 -0.60 -2.54
C SER A 60 5.83 -0.90 -2.32
N HIS A 61 6.20 -2.17 -2.15
CA HIS A 61 7.59 -2.62 -2.01
C HIS A 61 7.75 -4.12 -2.28
N GLN A 62 9.00 -4.55 -2.38
CA GLN A 62 9.44 -5.93 -2.66
C GLN A 62 8.92 -7.00 -1.66
N ASP A 63 8.61 -6.64 -0.41
CA ASP A 63 8.16 -7.64 0.58
C ASP A 63 6.72 -8.16 0.31
N GLU A 64 5.99 -7.51 -0.60
CA GLU A 64 4.66 -7.93 -1.05
C GLU A 64 4.72 -8.94 -2.21
N LEU A 65 5.92 -9.28 -2.70
CA LEU A 65 6.07 -10.23 -3.80
C LEU A 65 5.65 -11.64 -3.41
N GLY A 66 4.91 -12.30 -4.30
CA GLY A 66 4.51 -13.70 -4.16
C GLY A 66 4.00 -14.29 -5.47
N GLU A 67 3.95 -15.62 -5.57
CA GLU A 67 3.52 -16.34 -6.79
C GLU A 67 2.10 -15.95 -7.24
N THR A 68 1.26 -15.47 -6.32
CA THR A 68 -0.09 -14.99 -6.63
C THR A 68 -0.12 -13.80 -7.58
N LEU A 69 0.97 -13.04 -7.75
CA LEU A 69 1.09 -12.02 -8.80
C LEU A 69 0.91 -12.63 -10.20
N VAL A 70 1.48 -13.83 -10.42
CA VAL A 70 1.32 -14.56 -11.67
C VAL A 70 -0.12 -15.04 -11.83
N THR A 71 -0.72 -15.56 -10.76
CA THR A 71 -2.13 -16.00 -10.74
C THR A 71 -3.09 -14.84 -11.07
N ILE A 72 -2.93 -13.69 -10.44
CA ILE A 72 -3.76 -12.49 -10.65
C ILE A 72 -3.64 -12.01 -12.10
N HIS A 73 -2.42 -11.94 -12.63
CA HIS A 73 -2.24 -11.59 -14.03
C HIS A 73 -2.86 -12.61 -14.98
N GLN A 74 -2.61 -13.91 -14.80
CA GLN A 74 -3.16 -14.95 -15.69
C GLN A 74 -4.69 -14.94 -15.70
N ARG A 75 -5.30 -14.62 -14.55
CA ARG A 75 -6.74 -14.63 -14.39
C ARG A 75 -7.42 -13.38 -14.95
N PHE A 76 -6.84 -12.20 -14.73
CA PHE A 76 -7.49 -10.92 -15.02
C PHE A 76 -6.81 -10.09 -16.10
N GLY A 77 -5.62 -10.48 -16.56
CA GLY A 77 -4.78 -9.67 -17.42
C GLY A 77 -4.22 -8.44 -16.70
N ALA A 78 -4.14 -8.47 -15.37
CA ALA A 78 -3.75 -7.32 -14.55
C ALA A 78 -2.38 -6.78 -14.94
N THR A 79 -2.28 -5.45 -15.07
CA THR A 79 -1.02 -4.71 -15.27
C THR A 79 -0.33 -4.54 -13.92
N LEU A 80 0.90 -5.03 -13.76
CA LEU A 80 1.66 -4.92 -12.52
C LEU A 80 2.48 -3.62 -12.48
N GLY A 81 2.29 -2.83 -11.43
CA GLY A 81 3.09 -1.65 -11.13
C GLY A 81 4.07 -1.88 -9.98
N GLY A 82 5.28 -1.37 -10.12
CA GLY A 82 6.32 -1.45 -9.09
C GLY A 82 7.43 -0.41 -9.30
N HIS A 83 8.20 -0.11 -8.26
CA HIS A 83 9.24 0.92 -8.36
C HIS A 83 10.50 0.41 -9.08
N VAL A 84 11.11 1.25 -9.93
CA VAL A 84 12.28 0.88 -10.74
C VAL A 84 13.48 0.39 -9.92
N ARG A 85 13.67 0.95 -8.71
CA ARG A 85 14.73 0.56 -7.77
C ARG A 85 14.61 -0.89 -7.26
N GLU A 86 13.46 -1.53 -7.46
CA GLU A 86 13.20 -2.92 -7.04
C GLU A 86 12.90 -3.85 -8.21
N ARG A 87 12.99 -3.36 -9.46
CA ARG A 87 12.67 -4.13 -10.67
C ARG A 87 13.37 -5.49 -10.71
N GLU A 88 14.65 -5.56 -10.38
CA GLU A 88 15.40 -6.83 -10.39
C GLU A 88 14.85 -7.85 -9.38
N VAL A 89 14.31 -7.36 -8.25
CA VAL A 89 13.69 -8.21 -7.23
C VAL A 89 12.31 -8.67 -7.72
N PHE A 90 11.51 -7.77 -8.29
CA PHE A 90 10.21 -8.09 -8.89
C PHE A 90 10.35 -9.13 -10.01
N ALA A 91 11.32 -8.95 -10.90
CA ALA A 91 11.56 -9.81 -12.06
C ALA A 91 11.87 -11.27 -11.72
N LYS A 92 12.16 -11.61 -10.45
CA LYS A 92 12.26 -13.00 -9.97
C LYS A 92 10.91 -13.73 -10.03
N ILE A 93 9.80 -13.00 -9.92
CA ILE A 93 8.43 -13.50 -10.03
C ILE A 93 7.82 -13.03 -11.35
N ARG A 94 7.82 -11.71 -11.59
CA ARG A 94 7.26 -11.07 -12.78
C ARG A 94 7.84 -9.65 -12.93
N ASP A 95 8.25 -9.28 -14.14
CA ASP A 95 8.65 -7.89 -14.41
C ASP A 95 7.44 -6.95 -14.30
N PRO A 96 7.57 -5.77 -13.65
CA PRO A 96 6.50 -4.77 -13.68
C PRO A 96 6.23 -4.30 -15.10
N ASP A 97 4.95 -4.20 -15.44
CA ASP A 97 4.49 -3.62 -16.70
C ASP A 97 4.57 -2.07 -16.65
N VAL A 98 4.42 -1.49 -15.46
CA VAL A 98 4.56 -0.05 -15.17
C VAL A 98 5.63 0.16 -14.11
N LEU A 99 6.57 1.07 -14.37
CA LEU A 99 7.65 1.39 -13.45
C LEU A 99 7.46 2.77 -12.84
N PHE A 100 7.51 2.85 -11.52
CA PHE A 100 7.52 4.12 -10.79
C PHE A 100 8.96 4.58 -10.57
N ASP A 101 9.23 5.86 -10.79
CA ASP A 101 10.52 6.48 -10.47
C ASP A 101 10.42 7.94 -10.01
N HIS A 102 9.25 8.57 -10.13
CA HIS A 102 8.95 9.90 -9.63
C HIS A 102 7.48 10.00 -9.20
N ARG A 103 7.14 11.13 -8.56
CA ARG A 103 5.77 11.42 -8.17
C ARG A 103 4.95 11.82 -9.39
N GLU A 104 3.87 11.09 -9.65
CA GLU A 104 2.99 11.34 -10.79
C GLU A 104 1.56 10.84 -10.52
N THR A 105 0.58 11.36 -11.26
CA THR A 105 -0.79 10.84 -11.22
C THR A 105 -1.01 9.87 -12.38
N ILE A 106 -1.34 8.62 -12.04
CA ILE A 106 -1.73 7.58 -12.96
C ILE A 106 -3.22 7.26 -12.79
N LEU A 107 -3.79 6.58 -13.81
CA LEU A 107 -5.17 6.08 -13.75
C LEU A 107 -6.17 7.15 -13.29
N ASN A 108 -5.98 8.40 -13.74
CA ASN A 108 -6.79 9.60 -13.47
C ASN A 108 -6.84 10.13 -12.02
N ASN A 109 -6.75 9.28 -11.00
CA ASN A 109 -6.99 9.67 -9.60
C ASN A 109 -6.05 9.02 -8.58
N ILE A 110 -4.98 8.36 -9.05
CA ILE A 110 -4.01 7.69 -8.18
C ILE A 110 -2.68 8.42 -8.33
N GLU A 111 -2.29 9.14 -7.29
CA GLU A 111 -0.97 9.71 -7.19
C GLU A 111 0.01 8.68 -6.62
N VAL A 112 1.01 8.32 -7.43
CA VAL A 112 2.14 7.50 -7.05
C VAL A 112 3.17 8.40 -6.36
N ILE A 113 3.62 8.02 -5.17
CA ILE A 113 4.51 8.84 -4.34
C ILE A 113 5.67 7.97 -3.89
N PRO A 114 6.83 8.00 -4.57
CA PRO A 114 8.02 7.31 -4.09
C PRO A 114 8.38 7.76 -2.66
N THR A 115 8.42 6.81 -1.73
CA THR A 115 8.69 7.00 -0.31
C THR A 115 9.78 6.04 0.17
N PRO A 116 10.97 6.10 -0.44
CA PRO A 116 12.04 5.17 -0.12
C PRO A 116 12.49 5.30 1.34
N GLY A 117 13.03 4.21 1.87
CA GLY A 117 13.59 4.17 3.21
C GLY A 117 13.26 2.90 3.96
N HIS A 118 12.01 2.42 3.92
CA HIS A 118 11.70 1.07 4.40
C HIS A 118 12.45 0.04 3.54
N THR A 119 12.27 0.15 2.23
CA THR A 119 13.10 -0.43 1.16
C THR A 119 13.46 0.66 0.14
N PRO A 120 14.44 0.41 -0.77
CA PRO A 120 14.82 1.39 -1.79
C PRO A 120 13.69 1.79 -2.76
N GLY A 121 12.74 0.89 -3.04
CA GLY A 121 11.62 1.14 -3.94
C GLY A 121 10.28 1.40 -3.24
N SER A 122 10.26 1.56 -1.92
CA SER A 122 9.04 1.85 -1.17
C SER A 122 8.27 3.02 -1.79
N THR A 123 6.96 2.83 -2.01
CA THR A 123 6.08 3.76 -2.71
C THR A 123 4.71 3.81 -2.04
N CYS A 124 4.25 5.01 -1.69
CA CYS A 124 2.89 5.25 -1.22
C CYS A 124 1.98 5.62 -2.39
N PHE A 125 0.67 5.44 -2.22
CA PHE A 125 -0.33 5.85 -3.19
C PHE A 125 -1.40 6.72 -2.53
N GLN A 126 -1.69 7.88 -3.11
CA GLN A 126 -2.85 8.68 -2.71
C GLN A 126 -3.95 8.54 -3.76
N VAL A 127 -5.14 8.13 -3.33
CA VAL A 127 -6.33 7.98 -4.19
C VAL A 127 -7.33 9.07 -3.85
N LEU A 128 -7.80 9.80 -4.86
CA LEU A 128 -9.00 10.63 -4.72
C LEU A 128 -10.23 9.79 -5.12
N SER A 129 -10.97 9.31 -4.14
CA SER A 129 -12.19 8.53 -4.37
C SER A 129 -13.29 9.41 -4.98
N PRO A 130 -14.14 8.88 -5.87
CA PRO A 130 -15.35 9.56 -6.32
C PRO A 130 -16.30 9.98 -5.19
N SER A 131 -16.18 9.36 -4.00
CA SER A 131 -16.89 9.79 -2.78
C SER A 131 -16.43 11.14 -2.23
N GLY A 132 -15.29 11.67 -2.72
CA GLY A 132 -14.64 12.89 -2.25
C GLY A 132 -13.59 12.66 -1.15
N LYS A 133 -13.44 11.42 -0.65
CA LYS A 133 -12.40 11.06 0.32
C LYS A 133 -11.03 10.86 -0.34
N ARG A 134 -9.96 11.24 0.36
CA ARG A 134 -8.56 10.97 0.02
C ARG A 134 -8.06 9.77 0.82
N TYR A 135 -7.75 8.67 0.14
CA TYR A 135 -7.14 7.49 0.74
C TYR A 135 -5.63 7.54 0.56
N LEU A 136 -4.87 7.28 1.61
CA LEU A 136 -3.42 7.17 1.55
C LEU A 136 -2.99 5.75 1.90
N PHE A 137 -2.54 5.02 0.90
CA PHE A 137 -1.93 3.70 1.02
C PHE A 137 -0.44 3.87 1.31
N THR A 138 0.03 3.43 2.47
CA THR A 138 1.37 3.73 2.97
C THR A 138 2.41 2.63 2.75
N GLY A 139 1.98 1.44 2.30
CA GLY A 139 2.80 0.24 2.38
C GLY A 139 3.34 0.06 3.81
N ASP A 140 4.62 -0.32 3.91
CA ASP A 140 5.38 -0.32 5.16
C ASP A 140 6.16 0.98 5.42
N THR A 141 5.96 2.05 4.63
CA THR A 141 6.52 3.38 4.99
C THR A 141 5.99 3.82 6.36
N LEU A 142 4.68 3.62 6.58
CA LEU A 142 4.01 3.78 7.86
C LEU A 142 3.08 2.59 8.06
N PHE A 143 3.06 2.02 9.27
CA PHE A 143 2.14 0.96 9.67
C PHE A 143 1.36 1.34 10.92
N LEU A 144 0.12 0.82 11.05
CA LEU A 144 -0.70 1.05 12.24
C LEU A 144 -0.34 0.03 13.33
N SER A 145 0.16 0.52 14.46
CA SER A 145 0.54 -0.36 15.58
C SER A 145 -0.65 -0.80 16.42
N GLU A 146 -0.44 -1.84 17.25
CA GLU A 146 -1.40 -2.31 18.25
C GLU A 146 -1.91 -1.20 19.18
N SER A 147 -1.05 -0.24 19.53
CA SER A 147 -1.43 0.94 20.33
C SER A 147 -2.28 1.96 19.56
N GLY A 148 -2.57 1.72 18.28
CA GLY A 148 -3.28 2.65 17.41
C GLY A 148 -2.44 3.86 17.00
N GLU A 149 -1.12 3.76 16.94
CA GLU A 149 -0.26 4.85 16.46
C GLU A 149 0.34 4.50 15.10
N TRP A 150 0.44 5.48 14.21
CA TRP A 150 1.23 5.32 12.98
C TRP A 150 2.72 5.32 13.32
N GLN A 151 3.44 4.30 12.89
CA GLN A 151 4.87 4.16 13.12
C GLN A 151 5.60 3.96 11.79
N ALA A 152 6.80 4.51 11.68
CA ALA A 152 7.64 4.29 10.52
C ALA A 152 8.13 2.84 10.49
N GLY A 153 7.98 2.15 9.35
CA GLY A 153 8.43 0.75 9.18
C GLY A 153 9.95 0.65 9.05
N TYR A 154 10.68 1.06 10.07
CA TYR A 154 12.13 0.96 10.09
C TYR A 154 12.60 -0.43 10.55
N ILE A 155 13.34 -1.12 9.69
CA ILE A 155 13.97 -2.40 10.01
C ILE A 155 15.48 -2.19 10.10
N LYS A 156 16.05 -2.43 11.30
CA LYS A 156 17.49 -2.22 11.54
C LYS A 156 18.34 -3.12 10.64
N GLY A 157 19.21 -2.50 9.83
CA GLY A 157 20.11 -3.20 8.91
C GLY A 157 19.52 -3.49 7.54
N VAL A 158 18.26 -3.13 7.31
CA VAL A 158 17.57 -3.23 6.01
C VAL A 158 17.16 -1.83 5.52
N SER A 159 16.51 -1.05 6.39
CA SER A 159 15.97 0.27 6.07
C SER A 159 17.02 1.39 6.17
N ASP A 160 16.86 2.43 5.35
CA ASP A 160 17.56 3.71 5.47
C ASP A 160 16.72 4.68 6.32
N ARG A 161 17.25 5.01 7.50
CA ARG A 161 16.54 5.87 8.47
C ARG A 161 16.34 7.29 7.95
N GLU A 162 17.35 7.88 7.31
CA GLU A 162 17.29 9.27 6.87
C GLU A 162 16.36 9.42 5.67
N GLU A 163 16.43 8.47 4.74
CA GLU A 163 15.53 8.40 3.60
C GLU A 163 14.08 8.19 4.06
N LEU A 164 13.85 7.25 5.00
CA LEU A 164 12.52 7.02 5.58
C LEU A 164 11.99 8.27 6.30
N ALA A 165 12.84 8.98 7.06
CA ALA A 165 12.44 10.21 7.72
C ALA A 165 12.06 11.32 6.72
N ARG A 166 12.73 11.41 5.56
CA ARG A 166 12.34 12.34 4.49
C ARG A 166 10.99 11.94 3.87
N SER A 167 10.80 10.66 3.62
CA SER A 167 9.54 10.10 3.10
C SER A 167 8.37 10.36 4.06
N VAL A 168 8.54 10.14 5.36
CA VAL A 168 7.51 10.44 6.36
C VAL A 168 7.21 11.95 6.44
N ARG A 169 8.22 12.83 6.34
CA ARG A 169 7.98 14.29 6.26
C ARG A 169 7.20 14.68 5.01
N LEU A 170 7.49 14.05 3.86
CA LEU A 170 6.74 14.26 2.62
C LEU A 170 5.26 13.88 2.80
N LEU A 171 4.99 12.72 3.41
CA LEU A 171 3.62 12.28 3.70
C LEU A 171 2.85 13.25 4.62
N GLY A 172 3.54 13.96 5.51
CA GLY A 172 2.95 15.03 6.33
C GLY A 172 2.52 16.28 5.58
N THR A 173 2.91 16.43 4.30
CA THR A 173 2.39 17.51 3.44
C THR A 173 1.03 17.17 2.82
N LEU A 174 0.56 15.93 2.99
CA LEU A 174 -0.71 15.45 2.48
C LEU A 174 -1.81 15.62 3.53
N THR A 175 -3.07 15.59 3.10
CA THR A 175 -4.26 15.71 3.96
C THR A 175 -5.21 14.51 3.78
N PRO A 176 -4.78 13.28 4.08
CA PRO A 176 -5.63 12.11 3.90
C PRO A 176 -6.86 12.13 4.82
N ASP A 177 -7.97 11.60 4.33
CA ASP A 177 -9.17 11.36 5.15
C ASP A 177 -9.17 9.93 5.71
N VAL A 178 -8.49 8.99 5.02
CA VAL A 178 -8.26 7.61 5.48
C VAL A 178 -6.83 7.21 5.16
N VAL A 179 -6.12 6.65 6.12
CA VAL A 179 -4.76 6.12 5.95
C VAL A 179 -4.78 4.61 6.14
N ILE A 180 -4.09 3.89 5.26
CA ILE A 180 -4.19 2.44 5.08
C ILE A 180 -2.77 1.87 4.90
N SER A 181 -2.30 1.00 5.79
CA SER A 181 -1.02 0.32 5.65
C SER A 181 -1.16 -1.07 5.05
N SER A 182 -0.09 -1.59 4.43
CA SER A 182 -0.04 -2.98 3.96
C SER A 182 0.06 -3.94 5.15
N ALA A 183 0.92 -3.61 6.12
CA ALA A 183 1.05 -4.33 7.37
C ALA A 183 0.57 -3.54 8.59
N TYR A 184 0.21 -4.24 9.66
CA TYR A 184 -0.22 -3.66 10.94
C TYR A 184 -0.06 -4.69 12.06
N THR A 185 -0.07 -4.21 13.32
CA THR A 185 0.05 -5.09 14.51
C THR A 185 -1.16 -5.02 15.44
N GLY A 186 -2.17 -4.20 15.11
CA GLY A 186 -3.44 -4.11 15.83
C GLY A 186 -4.57 -4.94 15.22
N THR A 187 -5.80 -4.43 15.34
CA THR A 187 -7.02 -5.09 14.84
C THR A 187 -7.47 -4.60 13.46
N SER A 188 -6.88 -3.52 12.96
CA SER A 188 -7.19 -2.89 11.67
C SER A 188 -5.91 -2.36 11.03
N GLY A 189 -5.80 -2.45 9.71
CA GLY A 189 -4.74 -1.83 8.91
C GLY A 189 -5.05 -0.40 8.44
N PHE A 190 -6.21 0.15 8.79
CA PHE A 190 -6.59 1.51 8.39
C PHE A 190 -7.25 2.31 9.51
N ARG A 191 -7.23 3.64 9.36
CA ARG A 191 -7.89 4.60 10.24
C ARG A 191 -8.35 5.84 9.49
N GLU A 192 -9.50 6.41 9.87
CA GLU A 192 -9.91 7.74 9.42
C GLU A 192 -9.12 8.82 10.14
N GLU A 193 -8.72 9.85 9.42
CA GLU A 193 -7.86 10.92 9.92
C GLU A 193 -8.52 12.29 9.81
N THR A 194 -8.21 13.15 10.77
CA THR A 194 -8.42 14.60 10.66
C THR A 194 -7.09 15.26 10.30
N PRO A 195 -7.09 16.49 9.74
CA PRO A 195 -5.84 17.20 9.45
C PRO A 195 -4.90 17.31 10.65
N ASP A 196 -5.43 17.66 11.83
CA ASP A 196 -4.65 17.78 13.06
C ASP A 196 -4.18 16.40 13.58
N GLY A 197 -5.04 15.37 13.46
CA GLY A 197 -4.70 14.00 13.83
C GLY A 197 -3.55 13.45 12.99
N TRP A 198 -3.58 13.71 11.68
CA TRP A 198 -2.53 13.31 10.76
C TRP A 198 -1.21 14.03 11.04
N ALA A 199 -1.25 15.34 11.25
CA ALA A 199 -0.05 16.12 11.60
C ALA A 199 0.62 15.56 12.87
N GLY A 200 -0.17 15.31 13.92
CA GLY A 200 0.33 14.70 15.16
C GLY A 200 0.86 13.28 14.97
N ALA A 201 0.23 12.47 14.11
CA ALA A 201 0.72 11.14 13.77
C ALA A 201 2.09 11.18 13.09
N ILE A 202 2.30 12.10 12.15
CA ILE A 202 3.58 12.30 11.47
C ILE A 202 4.68 12.73 12.43
N GLU A 203 4.40 13.70 13.31
CA GLU A 203 5.35 14.14 14.34
C GLU A 203 5.77 12.98 15.26
N ASN A 204 4.80 12.17 15.69
CA ASN A 204 5.06 11.01 16.54
C ASN A 204 5.88 9.93 15.82
N ALA A 205 5.54 9.63 14.55
CA ALA A 205 6.29 8.67 13.75
C ALA A 205 7.76 9.10 13.57
N LEU A 206 7.99 10.38 13.27
CA LEU A 206 9.34 10.95 13.14
C LEU A 206 10.12 10.90 14.46
N LYS A 207 9.47 11.28 15.57
CA LYS A 207 10.09 11.25 16.91
C LYS A 207 10.53 9.84 17.32
N ARG A 208 9.72 8.82 16.98
CA ARG A 208 10.03 7.40 17.25
C ARG A 208 11.14 6.89 16.33
N LEU A 209 11.18 7.37 15.09
CA LEU A 209 12.22 7.01 14.14
C LEU A 209 13.60 7.55 14.57
N GLY A 210 13.68 8.62 15.35
CA GLY A 210 14.92 9.15 15.91
C GLY A 210 15.65 10.06 14.93
#